data_AF-A0A168NBE8-F1
#
_entry.id   AF-A0A168NBE8-F1
#
_cell.length_a   1.000
_cell.length_b   1.000
_cell.length_c   1.000
_cell.angle_alpha   90.00
_cell.angle_beta   90.00
_cell.angle_gamma   90.00
#
_symmetry.space_group_name_H-M   'P 1'
#
loop_
_entity.id
_entity.type
_entity.pdbx_description
1 polymer ?
#
loop_
_entity_poly.entity_id
_entity_poly.type
_entity_poly.pdbx_seq_one_letter_code
_entity_poly.pdbx_strand_id
1 'polypeptide(L)'
;MSAGSILRALTPLGWLAAVATALALGFVLLGGLGFRWDPLNLQHRRLEATRTQARDATAVAAAQADARRIETEGAAAQAQRVDHYHHTTGAADRATTAAVAQSRSADDADHPLQNRRADRLRDNDRELCRVAPDLDGCAGATGLAGGGDTPVRAGDPAG
;
A
#
# COMPACT_ATOMS: atom_id res chain seq x y z
N MET A 1 85.18 -16.12 42.34
CA MET A 1 84.15 -17.10 42.76
C MET A 1 82.81 -16.63 42.20
N SER A 2 82.00 -17.32 41.41
CA SER A 2 82.08 -18.54 40.61
C SER A 2 81.07 -18.30 39.47
N ALA A 3 81.41 -18.67 38.23
CA ALA A 3 80.53 -18.52 37.06
C ALA A 3 79.15 -19.23 37.24
N GLY A 4 79.01 -20.11 38.22
CA GLY A 4 77.76 -20.78 38.57
C GLY A 4 76.67 -19.91 39.20
N SER A 5 76.99 -18.71 39.72
CA SER A 5 75.97 -17.82 40.33
C SER A 5 75.25 -16.94 39.32
N ILE A 6 75.91 -16.55 38.23
CA ILE A 6 75.33 -15.69 37.19
C ILE A 6 74.37 -16.50 36.30
N LEU A 7 74.70 -17.77 36.02
CA LEU A 7 73.80 -18.70 35.34
C LEU A 7 72.54 -19.02 36.16
N ARG A 8 72.57 -18.93 37.50
CA ARG A 8 71.41 -19.12 38.38
C ARG A 8 70.55 -17.86 38.60
N ALA A 9 71.06 -16.67 38.27
CA ALA A 9 70.29 -15.42 38.31
C ALA A 9 69.61 -15.10 36.96
N LEU A 10 70.15 -15.64 35.85
CA LEU A 10 69.49 -15.61 34.54
C LEU A 10 68.35 -16.63 34.39
N THR A 11 68.28 -17.66 35.25
CA THR A 11 67.20 -18.65 35.20
C THR A 11 65.83 -18.10 35.63
N PRO A 12 65.62 -17.35 36.73
CA PRO A 12 64.27 -16.88 37.08
C PRO A 12 63.69 -15.91 36.04
N LEU A 13 64.48 -14.96 35.55
CA LEU A 13 64.02 -14.06 34.48
C LEU A 13 63.88 -14.76 33.13
N GLY A 14 64.78 -15.70 32.80
CA GLY A 14 64.68 -16.52 31.60
C GLY A 14 63.44 -17.42 31.62
N TRP A 15 63.08 -17.98 32.78
CA TRP A 15 61.84 -18.72 32.97
C TRP A 15 60.61 -17.83 32.86
N LEU A 16 60.63 -16.62 33.43
CA LEU A 16 59.54 -15.65 33.25
C LEU A 16 59.37 -15.25 31.78
N ALA A 17 60.48 -14.98 31.07
CA ALA A 17 60.45 -14.67 29.65
C ALA A 17 59.96 -15.87 28.82
N ALA A 18 60.38 -17.09 29.14
CA ALA A 18 59.92 -18.30 28.48
C ALA A 18 58.42 -18.54 28.71
N VAL A 19 57.94 -18.38 29.94
CA VAL A 19 56.51 -18.50 30.29
C VAL A 19 55.69 -17.41 29.61
N ALA A 20 56.16 -16.16 29.61
CA ALA A 20 55.51 -15.06 28.91
C ALA A 20 55.43 -15.30 27.40
N THR A 21 56.51 -15.81 26.80
CA THR A 21 56.57 -16.16 25.37
C THR A 21 55.64 -17.32 25.06
N ALA A 22 55.61 -18.36 25.89
CA ALA A 22 54.71 -19.49 25.75
C ALA A 22 53.24 -19.10 25.91
N LEU A 23 52.92 -18.21 26.85
CA LEU A 23 51.57 -17.65 26.99
C LEU A 23 51.20 -16.79 25.78
N ALA A 24 52.09 -15.91 25.32
CA ALA A 24 51.84 -15.10 24.14
C ALA A 24 51.59 -15.95 22.89
N LEU A 25 52.43 -16.97 22.64
CA LEU A 25 52.22 -17.93 21.56
C LEU A 25 50.93 -18.73 21.77
N GLY A 26 50.63 -19.14 23.00
CA GLY A 26 49.38 -19.81 23.34
C GLY A 26 48.15 -18.95 23.02
N PHE A 27 48.16 -17.67 23.38
CA PHE A 27 47.09 -16.72 23.07
C PHE A 27 46.95 -16.45 21.57
N VAL A 28 48.07 -16.31 20.85
CA VAL A 28 48.06 -16.11 19.40
C VAL A 28 47.54 -17.37 18.68
N LEU A 29 47.96 -18.56 19.11
CA LEU A 29 47.48 -19.83 18.56
C LEU A 29 46.00 -20.03 18.90
N LEU A 30 45.58 -19.83 20.15
CA LEU A 30 44.16 -19.94 20.53
C LEU A 30 43.30 -18.91 19.79
N GLY A 31 43.78 -17.67 19.63
CA GLY A 31 43.12 -16.64 18.84
C GLY A 31 43.03 -17.02 17.36
N GLY A 32 44.08 -17.61 16.79
CA GLY A 32 44.14 -18.10 15.41
C GLY A 32 43.26 -19.32 15.15
N LEU A 33 43.04 -20.16 16.16
CA LEU A 33 42.07 -21.28 16.12
C LEU A 33 40.62 -20.85 16.44
N GLY A 34 40.35 -19.54 16.60
CA GLY A 34 39.01 -19.00 16.82
C GLY A 34 38.52 -19.06 18.27
N PHE A 35 39.40 -19.41 19.23
CA PHE A 35 39.09 -19.46 20.65
C PHE A 35 39.11 -18.04 21.23
N ARG A 36 37.99 -17.31 21.09
CA ARG A 36 37.81 -16.01 21.74
C ARG A 36 37.34 -16.19 23.18
N TRP A 37 38.11 -15.67 24.13
CA TRP A 37 37.69 -15.59 25.52
C TRP A 37 36.64 -14.48 25.66
N ASP A 38 35.35 -14.83 25.70
CA ASP A 38 34.22 -13.90 25.95
C ASP A 38 33.49 -14.29 27.25
N PRO A 39 33.97 -13.83 28.42
CA PRO A 39 33.43 -14.22 29.73
C PRO A 39 32.01 -13.68 30.00
N LEU A 40 31.53 -12.72 29.19
CA LEU A 40 30.26 -12.01 29.40
C LEU A 40 29.22 -12.33 28.32
N ASN A 41 29.50 -13.25 27.38
CA ASN A 41 28.62 -13.63 26.27
C ASN A 41 28.09 -12.42 25.46
N LEU A 42 28.84 -11.32 25.39
CA LEU A 42 28.39 -10.09 24.74
C LEU A 42 28.18 -10.29 23.24
N GLN A 43 28.99 -11.16 22.62
CA GLN A 43 28.87 -11.50 21.22
C GLN A 43 27.59 -12.31 20.94
N HIS A 44 27.23 -13.23 21.84
CA HIS A 44 26.00 -14.00 21.73
C HIS A 44 24.77 -13.09 21.86
N ARG A 45 24.78 -12.19 22.85
CA ARG A 45 23.69 -11.20 23.04
C ARG A 45 23.55 -10.24 21.86
N ARG A 46 24.66 -9.77 21.28
CA ARG A 46 24.62 -8.93 20.07
C ARG A 46 24.05 -9.69 18.87
N LEU A 47 24.45 -10.93 18.68
CA LEU A 47 23.92 -11.79 17.61
C LEU A 47 22.44 -12.11 17.81
N GLU A 48 22.00 -12.31 19.04
CA GLU A 48 20.57 -12.48 19.35
C GLU A 48 19.78 -11.21 19.07
N ALA A 49 20.27 -10.05 19.53
CA ALA A 49 19.62 -8.77 19.30
C ALA A 49 19.52 -8.42 17.80
N THR A 50 20.55 -8.70 17.00
CA THR A 50 20.48 -8.49 15.54
C THR A 50 19.54 -9.49 14.87
N ARG A 51 19.49 -10.74 15.34
CA ARG A 51 18.54 -11.75 14.83
C ARG A 51 17.09 -11.39 15.15
N THR A 52 16.80 -10.89 16.36
CA THR A 52 15.46 -10.44 16.71
C THR A 52 15.07 -9.22 15.88
N GLN A 53 15.96 -8.23 15.78
CA GLN A 53 15.72 -7.05 14.96
C GLN A 53 15.49 -7.38 13.49
N ALA A 54 16.23 -8.35 12.93
CA ALA A 54 16.03 -8.82 11.57
C ALA A 54 14.66 -9.49 11.38
N ARG A 55 14.22 -10.34 12.33
CA ARG A 55 12.90 -10.97 12.29
C ARG A 55 11.77 -9.95 12.37
N ASP A 56 11.91 -8.98 13.27
CA ASP A 56 10.93 -7.91 13.44
C ASP A 56 10.83 -7.05 12.17
N ALA A 57 11.98 -6.69 11.57
CA ALA A 57 12.03 -5.96 10.31
C ALA A 57 11.36 -6.73 9.17
N THR A 58 11.57 -8.06 9.08
CA THR A 58 10.89 -8.89 8.07
C THR A 58 9.38 -8.99 8.32
N ALA A 59 8.95 -9.07 9.57
CA ALA A 59 7.52 -9.13 9.92
C ALA A 59 6.81 -7.81 9.58
N VAL A 60 7.45 -6.68 9.89
CA VAL A 60 6.94 -5.35 9.52
C VAL A 60 6.92 -5.16 8.01
N ALA A 61 7.97 -5.58 7.30
CA ALA A 61 8.02 -5.50 5.84
C ALA A 61 6.93 -6.34 5.17
N ALA A 62 6.65 -7.55 5.70
CA ALA A 62 5.56 -8.39 5.22
C ALA A 62 4.19 -7.73 5.46
N ALA A 63 3.95 -7.21 6.67
CA ALA A 63 2.72 -6.51 7.00
C ALA A 63 2.51 -5.26 6.12
N GLN A 64 3.57 -4.50 5.85
CA GLN A 64 3.51 -3.35 4.94
C GLN A 64 3.26 -3.76 3.48
N ALA A 65 3.84 -4.87 3.03
CA ALA A 65 3.59 -5.38 1.67
C ALA A 65 2.13 -5.84 1.51
N ASP A 66 1.56 -6.51 2.52
CA ASP A 66 0.15 -6.89 2.53
C ASP A 66 -0.77 -5.66 2.56
N ALA A 67 -0.46 -4.65 3.38
CA ALA A 67 -1.21 -3.40 3.42
C ALA A 67 -1.20 -2.69 2.05
N ARG A 68 -0.01 -2.55 1.44
CA ARG A 68 0.12 -1.96 0.10
C ARG A 68 -0.61 -2.78 -0.95
N ARG A 69 -0.63 -4.11 -0.86
CA ARG A 69 -1.39 -4.96 -1.77
C ARG A 69 -2.87 -4.61 -1.70
N ILE A 70 -3.45 -4.57 -0.50
CA ILE A 70 -4.86 -4.22 -0.30
C ILE A 70 -5.17 -2.81 -0.80
N GLU A 71 -4.29 -1.84 -0.53
CA GLU A 71 -4.42 -0.47 -1.05
C GLU A 71 -4.42 -0.44 -2.59
N THR A 72 -3.50 -1.16 -3.24
CA THR A 72 -3.42 -1.22 -4.70
C THR A 72 -4.61 -1.93 -5.34
N GLU A 73 -5.08 -3.02 -4.74
CA GLU A 73 -6.29 -3.74 -5.18
C GLU A 73 -7.53 -2.86 -5.04
N GLY A 74 -7.66 -2.14 -3.91
CA GLY A 74 -8.73 -1.18 -3.68
C GLY A 74 -8.72 -0.01 -4.66
N ALA A 75 -7.54 0.56 -4.92
CA ALA A 75 -7.36 1.64 -5.89
C ALA A 75 -7.72 1.18 -7.32
N ALA A 76 -7.29 -0.02 -7.72
CA ALA A 76 -7.64 -0.58 -9.02
C ALA A 76 -9.14 -0.81 -9.16
N ALA A 77 -9.80 -1.36 -8.14
CA ALA A 77 -11.24 -1.56 -8.15
C ALA A 77 -12.02 -0.24 -8.20
N GLN A 78 -11.55 0.81 -7.50
CA GLN A 78 -12.15 2.13 -7.57
C GLN A 78 -11.98 2.76 -8.95
N ALA A 79 -10.80 2.67 -9.55
CA ALA A 79 -10.54 3.17 -10.90
C ALA A 79 -11.45 2.50 -11.93
N GLN A 80 -11.64 1.18 -11.84
CA GLN A 80 -12.55 0.43 -12.71
C GLN A 80 -14.01 0.88 -12.55
N ARG A 81 -14.48 1.11 -11.32
CA ARG A 81 -15.86 1.60 -11.09
C ARG A 81 -16.08 2.98 -11.70
N VAL A 82 -15.12 3.89 -11.54
CA VAL A 82 -15.18 5.25 -12.08
C VAL A 82 -15.15 5.22 -13.61
N ASP A 83 -14.25 4.43 -14.20
CA ASP A 83 -14.17 4.25 -15.65
C ASP A 83 -15.47 3.66 -16.23
N HIS A 84 -16.00 2.62 -15.59
CA HIS A 84 -17.28 2.01 -16.00
C HIS A 84 -18.45 3.00 -15.92
N TYR A 85 -18.50 3.82 -14.87
CA TYR A 85 -19.51 4.87 -14.72
C TYR A 85 -19.40 5.91 -15.84
N HIS A 86 -18.20 6.43 -16.11
CA HIS A 86 -17.99 7.42 -17.18
C HIS A 86 -18.28 6.84 -18.56
N HIS A 87 -17.86 5.59 -18.81
CA HIS A 87 -18.13 4.90 -20.06
C HIS A 87 -19.64 4.74 -20.29
N THR A 88 -20.38 4.26 -19.28
CA THR A 88 -21.82 4.05 -19.36
C THR A 88 -22.56 5.37 -19.54
N THR A 89 -22.19 6.41 -18.77
CA THR A 89 -22.78 7.74 -18.87
C THR A 89 -22.53 8.36 -20.25
N GLY A 90 -21.30 8.30 -20.75
CA GLY A 90 -20.97 8.82 -22.08
C GLY A 90 -21.59 8.01 -23.23
N ALA A 91 -21.80 6.71 -23.06
CA ALA A 91 -22.55 5.90 -24.02
C ALA A 91 -24.04 6.27 -24.04
N ALA A 92 -24.66 6.44 -22.87
CA ALA A 92 -26.04 6.88 -22.74
C ALA A 92 -26.26 8.28 -23.31
N ASP A 93 -25.37 9.23 -23.04
CA ASP A 93 -25.44 10.60 -23.56
C ASP A 93 -25.37 10.64 -25.09
N ARG A 94 -24.41 9.90 -25.68
CA ARG A 94 -24.29 9.80 -27.15
C ARG A 94 -25.50 9.12 -27.78
N ALA A 95 -25.98 8.03 -27.19
CA ALA A 95 -27.18 7.34 -27.68
C ALA A 95 -28.42 8.23 -27.61
N THR A 96 -28.58 8.97 -26.52
CA THR A 96 -29.70 9.91 -26.33
C THR A 96 -29.62 11.06 -27.31
N THR A 97 -28.44 11.68 -27.48
CA THR A 97 -28.23 12.77 -28.44
C THR A 97 -28.52 12.31 -29.87
N ALA A 98 -28.05 11.12 -30.27
CA ALA A 98 -28.34 10.55 -31.57
C ALA A 98 -29.84 10.25 -31.76
N ALA A 99 -30.50 9.68 -30.74
CA ALA A 99 -31.93 9.40 -30.77
C ALA A 99 -32.78 10.68 -30.88
N VAL A 100 -32.41 11.74 -30.17
CA VAL A 100 -33.07 13.05 -30.27
C VAL A 100 -32.88 13.66 -31.65
N ALA A 101 -31.65 13.62 -32.19
CA ALA A 101 -31.37 14.11 -33.54
C ALA A 101 -32.20 13.36 -34.58
N GLN A 102 -32.23 12.03 -34.50
CA GLN A 102 -33.02 11.17 -35.39
C GLN A 102 -34.52 11.45 -35.27
N SER A 103 -35.03 11.63 -34.06
CA SER A 103 -36.45 11.91 -33.82
C SER A 103 -36.87 13.26 -34.40
N ARG A 104 -35.99 14.27 -34.35
CA ARG A 104 -36.24 15.60 -34.92
C ARG A 104 -36.17 15.62 -36.44
N SER A 105 -35.42 14.71 -37.06
CA SER A 105 -35.30 14.59 -38.51
C SER A 105 -36.28 13.60 -39.13
N ALA A 106 -37.11 12.93 -38.33
CA ALA A 106 -38.06 11.94 -38.82
C ALA A 106 -39.21 12.61 -39.58
N ASP A 107 -39.72 11.94 -40.62
CA ASP A 107 -40.82 12.47 -41.45
C ASP A 107 -42.10 12.73 -40.63
N ASP A 108 -42.26 12.00 -39.52
CA ASP A 108 -43.39 12.12 -38.61
C ASP A 108 -43.14 13.05 -37.42
N ALA A 109 -42.04 13.81 -37.41
CA ALA A 109 -41.65 14.68 -36.28
C ALA A 109 -42.74 15.70 -35.90
N ASP A 110 -43.48 16.22 -36.88
CA ASP A 110 -44.56 17.19 -36.68
C ASP A 110 -45.95 16.55 -36.54
N HIS A 111 -46.04 15.21 -36.59
CA HIS A 111 -47.32 14.51 -36.46
C HIS A 111 -47.65 14.30 -34.98
N PRO A 112 -48.84 14.74 -34.51
CA PRO A 112 -49.25 14.50 -33.14
C PRO A 112 -49.28 13.01 -32.80
N LEU A 113 -48.76 12.66 -31.62
CA LEU A 113 -48.83 11.30 -31.12
C LEU A 113 -50.30 10.88 -30.90
N GLN A 114 -50.61 9.62 -31.22
CA GLN A 114 -51.90 9.03 -30.89
C GLN A 114 -52.14 9.12 -29.36
N ASN A 115 -53.34 9.53 -28.93
CA ASN A 115 -53.65 9.79 -27.51
C ASN A 115 -53.24 8.63 -26.58
N ARG A 116 -53.59 7.38 -26.93
CA ARG A 116 -53.20 6.20 -26.14
C ARG A 116 -51.69 6.01 -26.01
N ARG A 117 -50.90 6.40 -27.02
CA ARG A 117 -49.43 6.34 -26.98
C ARG A 117 -48.89 7.45 -26.09
N ALA A 118 -49.43 8.66 -26.21
CA ALA A 118 -49.06 9.79 -25.36
C ALA A 118 -49.34 9.50 -23.87
N ASP A 119 -50.48 8.88 -23.56
CA ASP A 119 -50.82 8.53 -22.16
C ASP A 119 -49.85 7.50 -21.58
N ARG A 120 -49.52 6.44 -22.33
CA ARG A 120 -48.51 5.47 -21.89
C ARG A 120 -47.13 6.10 -21.67
N LEU A 121 -46.75 7.06 -22.50
CA LEU A 121 -45.48 7.76 -22.34
C LEU A 121 -45.50 8.62 -21.06
N ARG A 122 -46.57 9.38 -20.82
CA ARG A 122 -46.73 10.16 -19.57
C ARG A 122 -46.76 9.28 -18.32
N ASP A 123 -47.36 8.10 -18.40
CA ASP A 123 -47.35 7.14 -17.30
C ASP A 123 -45.92 6.64 -17.03
N ASN A 124 -45.16 6.33 -18.08
CA ASN A 124 -43.75 5.94 -17.95
C ASN A 124 -42.90 7.08 -17.37
N ASP A 125 -43.08 8.32 -17.83
CA ASP A 125 -42.39 9.49 -17.29
C ASP A 125 -42.71 9.71 -15.80
N ARG A 126 -43.96 9.44 -15.38
CA ARG A 126 -44.35 9.48 -13.95
C ARG A 126 -43.67 8.39 -13.13
N GLU A 127 -43.50 7.19 -13.67
CA GLU A 127 -42.72 6.12 -13.02
C GLU A 127 -41.24 6.49 -12.92
N LEU A 128 -40.65 7.06 -13.98
CA LEU A 128 -39.27 7.53 -13.98
C LEU A 128 -39.04 8.59 -12.91
N CYS A 129 -39.89 9.62 -12.86
CA CYS A 129 -39.81 10.65 -11.83
C CYS A 129 -40.08 10.15 -10.41
N ARG A 130 -40.74 8.98 -10.24
CA ARG A 130 -40.91 8.37 -8.92
C ARG A 130 -39.62 7.71 -8.44
N VAL A 131 -38.90 7.05 -9.33
CA VAL A 131 -37.64 6.36 -9.00
C VAL A 131 -36.48 7.35 -8.85
N ALA A 132 -36.46 8.40 -9.67
CA ALA A 132 -35.41 9.40 -9.68
C ALA A 132 -36.03 10.82 -9.67
N PRO A 133 -36.41 11.33 -8.49
CA PRO A 133 -37.16 12.58 -8.36
C PRO A 133 -36.34 13.83 -8.70
N ASP A 134 -35.03 13.72 -8.67
CA ASP A 134 -34.05 14.77 -8.95
C ASP A 134 -33.69 14.91 -10.44
N LEU A 135 -34.19 14.04 -11.32
CA LEU A 135 -33.99 14.15 -12.77
C LEU A 135 -34.60 15.44 -13.32
N ASP A 136 -33.87 16.11 -14.20
CA ASP A 136 -34.34 17.31 -14.90
C ASP A 136 -35.68 17.06 -15.60
N GLY A 137 -36.66 17.93 -15.32
CA GLY A 137 -38.05 17.81 -15.80
C GLY A 137 -39.01 17.13 -14.82
N CYS A 138 -38.51 16.53 -13.73
CA CYS A 138 -39.33 16.04 -12.63
C CYS A 138 -39.61 17.12 -11.58
N ALA A 139 -40.70 16.97 -10.83
CA ALA A 139 -41.11 17.96 -9.83
C ALA A 139 -40.13 18.10 -8.64
N GLY A 140 -39.33 17.07 -8.37
CA GLY A 140 -38.32 17.08 -7.31
C GLY A 140 -36.96 17.64 -7.75
N ALA A 141 -36.79 17.97 -9.04
CA ALA A 141 -35.58 18.59 -9.52
C ALA A 141 -35.47 20.00 -8.94
N THR A 142 -34.50 20.19 -8.05
CA THR A 142 -34.08 21.53 -7.61
C THR A 142 -33.30 22.16 -8.75
N GLY A 143 -34.01 22.69 -9.74
CA GLY A 143 -33.42 23.19 -10.98
C GLY A 143 -32.20 24.07 -10.75
N LEU A 144 -31.03 23.56 -11.14
CA LEU A 144 -29.89 24.35 -11.57
C LEU A 144 -29.42 23.76 -12.89
N ALA A 145 -30.05 24.23 -13.98
CA ALA A 145 -29.41 24.21 -15.28
C ALA A 145 -28.16 25.10 -15.19
N GLY A 146 -26.99 24.51 -14.93
CA GLY A 146 -25.76 25.26 -14.80
C GLY A 146 -24.56 24.45 -14.31
N GLY A 147 -23.85 23.83 -15.26
CA GLY A 147 -22.40 23.68 -15.24
C GLY A 147 -21.76 22.90 -14.09
N GLY A 148 -21.45 21.63 -14.35
CA GLY A 148 -20.08 21.12 -14.25
C GLY A 148 -19.38 21.01 -12.88
N ASP A 149 -19.88 21.55 -11.79
CA ASP A 149 -19.19 21.53 -10.49
C ASP A 149 -20.14 21.18 -9.33
N THR A 150 -20.58 19.92 -9.27
CA THR A 150 -20.86 19.31 -7.96
C THR A 150 -19.54 18.84 -7.39
N PRO A 151 -18.94 19.52 -6.39
CA PRO A 151 -17.80 18.95 -5.68
C PRO A 151 -18.27 17.65 -5.05
N VAL A 152 -17.61 16.55 -5.43
CA VAL A 152 -17.72 15.27 -4.75
C VAL A 152 -17.52 15.55 -3.27
N ARG A 153 -18.57 15.34 -2.47
CA ARG A 153 -18.47 15.43 -1.01
C ARG A 153 -17.41 14.43 -0.58
N ALA A 154 -16.26 14.92 -0.10
CA ALA A 154 -15.27 14.07 0.51
C ALA A 154 -15.98 13.28 1.62
N GLY A 155 -15.91 11.95 1.53
CA GLY A 155 -16.46 11.07 2.56
C GLY A 155 -15.85 11.45 3.91
N ASP A 156 -16.70 11.52 4.93
CA ASP A 156 -16.31 11.82 6.30
C ASP A 156 -15.29 10.76 6.77
N PRO A 157 -14.06 11.13 7.18
CA PRO A 157 -13.14 10.19 7.80
C PRO A 157 -13.50 10.03 9.27
N ALA A 158 -14.64 9.42 9.58
CA ALA A 158 -14.99 9.02 10.94
C ALA A 158 -15.92 7.80 10.93
N GLY A 159 -15.35 6.66 11.34
CA GLY A 159 -16.01 5.37 11.53
C GLY A 159 -14.98 4.27 11.66
#